data_AF-A0A8C4Q536-F1
#
_entry.id   AF-A0A8C4Q536-F1
#
_cell.length_a   1.000
_cell.length_b   1.000
_cell.length_c   1.000
_cell.angle_alpha   90.00
_cell.angle_beta   90.00
_cell.angle_gamma   90.00
#
_symmetry.space_group_name_H-M   'P 1'
#
loop_
_entity.id
_entity.type
_entity.pdbx_description
1 polymer ?
#
loop_
_entity_poly.entity_id
_entity_poly.type
_entity_poly.pdbx_seq_one_letter_code
_entity_poly.pdbx_strand_id
1 'polypeptide(L)'
;MKGGREPLHRPFVCNWLYCGKRFTRSDELQRHLRTHTGEKRFGCPECGKRFMRSDHLSKHQKTHLNKKTTLGLVVSGGTDDAPPLPEK
;
A
#
# COMPACT_ATOMS: atom_id res chain seq x y z
N MET A 1 -14.92 -17.40 -30.66
CA MET A 1 -15.67 -17.40 -29.38
C MET A 1 -15.66 -15.98 -28.85
N LYS A 2 -16.80 -15.27 -28.87
CA LYS A 2 -16.87 -13.87 -28.44
C LYS A 2 -16.71 -13.84 -26.92
N GLY A 3 -15.53 -13.46 -26.44
CA GLY A 3 -15.28 -13.23 -25.02
C GLY A 3 -16.17 -12.10 -24.55
N GLY A 4 -17.29 -12.45 -23.93
CA GLY A 4 -18.17 -11.49 -23.27
C GLY A 4 -17.37 -10.78 -22.21
N ARG A 5 -17.32 -9.44 -22.27
CA ARG A 5 -16.87 -8.64 -21.14
C ARG A 5 -17.92 -8.84 -20.05
N GLU A 6 -17.60 -9.71 -19.08
CA GLU A 6 -18.39 -9.80 -17.86
C GLU A 6 -18.53 -8.39 -17.27
N PRO A 7 -19.72 -8.03 -16.73
CA PRO A 7 -19.89 -6.78 -16.02
C PRO A 7 -18.79 -6.71 -14.97
N LEU A 8 -18.09 -5.57 -14.88
CA LEU A 8 -17.12 -5.29 -13.83
C LEU A 8 -17.85 -5.32 -12.48
N HIS A 9 -18.01 -6.52 -11.92
CA HIS A 9 -18.67 -6.75 -10.65
C HIS A 9 -17.78 -6.12 -9.58
N ARG A 10 -18.26 -5.00 -9.04
CA ARG A 10 -17.56 -4.18 -8.03
C ARG A 10 -18.42 -4.14 -6.77
N PRO A 11 -18.47 -5.25 -6.02
CA PRO A 11 -19.30 -5.35 -4.82
C PRO A 11 -18.74 -4.53 -3.67
N PHE A 12 -17.44 -4.21 -3.68
CA PHE A 12 -16.78 -3.49 -2.61
C PHE A 12 -16.92 -1.99 -2.81
N VAL A 13 -17.61 -1.30 -1.90
CA VAL A 13 -17.89 0.14 -1.98
C VAL A 13 -17.26 0.87 -0.81
N CYS A 14 -16.70 2.04 -1.07
CA CYS A 14 -16.22 2.95 -0.05
C CYS A 14 -17.41 3.62 0.64
N ASN A 15 -17.58 3.36 1.93
CA ASN A 15 -18.68 3.87 2.73
C ASN A 15 -18.49 5.33 3.22
N TRP A 16 -17.43 6.00 2.78
CA TRP A 16 -17.19 7.40 3.13
C TRP A 16 -18.16 8.30 2.36
N LEU A 17 -18.86 9.19 3.08
CA LEU A 17 -20.02 9.95 2.60
C LEU A 17 -19.79 10.66 1.25
N TYR A 18 -18.62 11.26 1.07
CA TYR A 18 -18.27 12.00 -0.15
C TYR A 18 -17.39 11.22 -1.15
N CYS A 19 -17.18 9.91 -0.96
CA CYS A 19 -16.24 9.15 -1.79
C CYS A 19 -16.91 8.29 -2.88
N GLY A 20 -17.88 7.44 -2.51
CA GLY A 20 -18.65 6.60 -3.43
C GLY A 20 -17.84 5.63 -4.34
N LYS A 21 -16.52 5.48 -4.13
CA LYS A 21 -15.65 4.66 -4.99
C LYS A 21 -15.96 3.17 -4.85
N ARG A 22 -15.89 2.43 -5.97
CA ARG A 22 -16.17 0.99 -6.03
C ARG A 22 -14.96 0.21 -6.54
N PHE A 23 -14.76 -0.97 -5.97
CA PHE A 23 -13.61 -1.84 -6.22
C PHE A 23 -14.06 -3.25 -6.55
N THR A 24 -13.26 -3.94 -7.35
CA THR A 24 -13.47 -5.34 -7.74
C THR A 24 -13.05 -6.30 -6.63
N ARG A 25 -12.06 -5.90 -5.81
CA ARG A 25 -11.52 -6.73 -4.74
C ARG A 25 -11.58 -6.02 -3.38
N SER A 26 -11.68 -6.82 -2.32
CA SER A 26 -11.73 -6.33 -0.94
C SER A 26 -10.42 -5.64 -0.53
N ASP A 27 -9.26 -6.16 -0.95
CA ASP A 27 -7.94 -5.59 -0.63
C ASP A 27 -7.75 -4.20 -1.27
N GLU A 28 -8.34 -3.96 -2.43
CA GLU A 28 -8.33 -2.65 -3.09
C GLU A 28 -9.14 -1.62 -2.31
N LEU A 29 -10.32 -2.01 -1.81
CA LEU A 29 -11.13 -1.17 -0.94
C LEU A 29 -10.39 -0.87 0.37
N GLN A 30 -9.83 -1.89 1.04
CA GLN A 30 -9.08 -1.72 2.28
C GLN A 30 -7.88 -0.78 2.12
N ARG A 31 -7.13 -0.93 1.02
CA ARG A 31 -6.04 -0.01 0.67
C ARG A 31 -6.56 1.41 0.42
N HIS A 32 -7.71 1.55 -0.24
CA HIS A 32 -8.33 2.84 -0.48
C HIS A 32 -8.78 3.51 0.82
N LEU A 33 -9.33 2.78 1.80
CA LEU A 33 -9.77 3.36 3.07
C LEU A 33 -8.63 4.07 3.83
N ARG A 34 -7.39 3.58 3.69
CA ARG A 34 -6.20 4.25 4.25
C ARG A 34 -5.98 5.67 3.69
N THR A 35 -6.53 5.98 2.51
CA THR A 35 -6.47 7.32 1.93
C THR A 35 -7.34 8.34 2.64
N HIS A 36 -8.38 7.88 3.35
CA HIS A 36 -9.22 8.75 4.17
C HIS A 36 -8.64 8.95 5.57
N THR A 37 -8.07 7.89 6.16
CA THR A 37 -7.46 7.98 7.50
C THR A 37 -6.09 8.67 7.48
N GLY A 38 -5.44 8.75 6.32
CA GLY A 38 -4.10 9.34 6.19
C GLY A 38 -3.01 8.51 6.87
N GLU A 39 -3.30 7.28 7.30
CA GLU A 39 -2.34 6.41 7.98
C GLU A 39 -1.19 6.03 7.05
N LYS A 40 -0.01 6.58 7.33
CA LYS A 40 1.25 6.22 6.67
C LYS A 40 2.00 5.26 7.56
N ARG A 41 1.71 3.97 7.43
CA ARG A 41 2.29 2.92 8.29
C ARG A 41 3.76 2.61 7.96
N PHE A 42 4.17 2.76 6.70
CA PHE A 42 5.46 2.29 6.22
C PHE A 42 6.51 3.42 6.23
N GLY A 43 7.39 3.45 7.21
CA GLY A 43 8.49 4.42 7.28
C GLY A 43 9.73 3.96 6.51
N CYS A 44 10.38 4.88 5.80
CA CYS A 44 11.69 4.65 5.22
C CYS A 44 12.77 4.84 6.31
N PRO A 45 13.55 3.81 6.64
CA PRO A 45 14.57 3.93 7.70
C PRO A 45 15.70 4.91 7.32
N GLU A 46 15.96 5.10 6.03
CA GLU A 46 17.06 5.95 5.57
C GLU A 46 16.77 7.45 5.62
N CYS A 47 15.50 7.86 5.48
CA CYS A 47 15.15 9.28 5.36
C CYS A 47 13.89 9.68 6.14
N GLY A 48 13.31 8.77 6.91
CA GLY A 48 12.09 9.01 7.71
C GLY A 48 10.80 9.22 6.90
N LYS A 49 10.86 9.21 5.55
CA LYS A 49 9.66 9.40 4.72
C LYS A 49 8.68 8.25 4.92
N ARG A 50 7.42 8.60 5.20
CA ARG A 50 6.34 7.63 5.46
C ARG A 50 5.45 7.43 4.23
N PHE A 51 5.08 6.18 3.97
CA PHE A 51 4.25 5.73 2.87
C PHE A 51 3.04 4.96 3.40
N MET A 52 1.96 5.00 2.63
CA MET A 52 0.73 4.25 2.93
C MET A 52 0.80 2.79 2.51
N ARG A 53 1.74 2.45 1.62
CA ARG A 53 1.89 1.12 1.03
C ARG A 53 3.34 0.65 1.03
N SER A 54 3.54 -0.64 1.29
CA SER A 54 4.85 -1.29 1.29
C SER A 54 5.53 -1.30 -0.08
N ASP A 55 4.77 -1.45 -1.16
CA ASP A 55 5.31 -1.43 -2.52
C ASP A 55 5.81 -0.03 -2.93
N HIS A 56 5.16 1.03 -2.41
CA HIS A 56 5.65 2.39 -2.57
C HIS A 56 6.93 2.64 -1.78
N LEU A 57 7.01 2.15 -0.53
CA LEU A 57 8.25 2.19 0.26
C LEU A 57 9.37 1.42 -0.44
N SER A 58 9.10 0.21 -0.94
CA SER A 58 10.08 -0.63 -1.62
C SER A 58 10.62 0.03 -2.88
N LYS A 59 9.75 0.66 -3.69
CA LYS A 59 10.17 1.48 -4.85
C LYS A 59 10.97 2.69 -4.41
N HIS A 60 10.57 3.35 -3.32
CA HIS A 60 11.30 4.49 -2.78
C HIS A 60 12.68 4.10 -2.25
N GLN A 61 12.86 2.96 -1.59
CA GLN A 61 14.18 2.51 -1.11
C GLN A 61 15.18 2.34 -2.26
N LYS A 62 14.72 1.92 -3.44
CA LYS A 62 15.56 1.89 -4.65
C LYS A 62 16.09 3.28 -5.05
N THR A 63 15.41 4.35 -4.66
CA THR A 63 15.84 5.75 -4.85
C THR A 63 16.93 6.23 -3.87
N HIS A 64 17.28 5.39 -2.90
CA HIS A 64 18.48 5.60 -2.08
C HIS A 64 19.64 4.75 -2.58
N LEU A 65 19.36 3.55 -3.10
CA LEU A 65 20.37 2.70 -3.71
C LEU A 65 21.00 3.34 -4.96
N ASN A 66 20.21 4.00 -5.81
CA ASN A 66 20.74 4.78 -6.94
C ASN A 66 21.49 6.06 -6.53
N LYS A 67 21.46 6.45 -5.25
CA LYS A 67 22.34 7.47 -4.64
C LYS A 67 23.56 6.85 -3.95
N LYS A 68 23.56 5.54 -3.73
CA LYS A 68 24.57 4.75 -3.01
C LYS A 68 25.19 3.64 -3.88
N THR A 69 25.20 3.78 -5.20
CA THR A 69 25.97 2.86 -6.05
C THR A 69 27.46 3.19 -5.99
N THR A 70 28.06 2.96 -4.83
CA THR A 70 29.43 2.50 -4.71
C THR A 70 29.48 1.60 -3.48
N LEU A 71 29.69 0.30 -3.73
CA LEU A 71 29.94 -0.77 -2.77
C LEU A 71 28.69 -1.39 -2.10
N GLY A 72 28.45 -2.65 -2.47
CA GLY A 72 27.45 -3.49 -1.86
C GLY A 72 27.79 -3.90 -0.43
N LEU A 73 26.75 -4.21 0.33
CA LEU A 73 26.73 -5.28 1.31
C LEU A 73 25.27 -5.50 1.73
N VAL A 74 24.95 -6.78 1.93
CA VAL A 74 23.72 -7.35 2.43
C VAL A 74 23.27 -6.79 3.78
N VAL A 75 21.95 -6.81 4.07
CA VAL A 75 21.36 -7.25 5.36
C VAL A 75 19.84 -7.44 5.13
N SER A 76 19.38 -8.67 5.00
CA SER A 76 18.73 -9.51 6.03
C SER A 76 17.21 -9.32 6.10
N GLY A 77 16.50 -10.46 5.98
CA GLY A 77 15.07 -10.56 6.24
C GLY A 77 14.73 -10.63 7.74
N GLY A 78 13.42 -10.79 8.00
CA GLY A 78 12.80 -10.92 9.32
C GLY A 78 12.45 -9.56 9.93
N THR A 79 11.32 -9.33 10.61
CA THR A 79 10.26 -10.18 11.16
C THR A 79 9.04 -9.29 11.46
N ASP A 80 7.85 -9.92 11.52
CA ASP A 80 6.70 -9.57 12.37
C ASP A 80 6.38 -8.08 12.63
N ASP A 81 5.25 -7.61 12.10
CA ASP A 81 4.50 -6.54 12.78
C ASP A 81 3.01 -6.77 12.55
N ALA A 82 2.40 -7.30 13.62
CA ALA A 82 0.97 -7.51 13.79
C ALA A 82 0.16 -6.29 13.33
N PRO A 83 -1.04 -6.49 12.73
CA PRO A 83 -1.91 -5.36 12.40
C PRO A 83 -2.33 -4.63 13.70
N PRO A 84 -2.12 -3.30 13.81
CA PRO A 84 -2.65 -2.57 14.95
C PRO A 84 -4.18 -2.64 14.91
N LEU A 85 -4.74 -3.18 16.01
CA LEU A 85 -6.17 -3.18 16.31
C LEU A 85 -6.68 -1.72 16.33
N PRO A 86 -7.91 -1.45 15.87
CA PRO A 86 -8.49 -0.12 15.97
C PRO A 86 -8.82 0.20 17.43
N GLU A 87 -8.28 1.29 17.95
CA GLU A 87 -8.65 1.83 19.26
C GLU A 87 -9.81 2.83 19.13
N LYS A 88 -10.94 2.45 19.76
CA LYS A 88 -12.10 3.23 20.25
C LYS A 88 -12.77 4.26 19.35
#